data_AF-A0A0D8BPF4-F1
#
_entry.id   AF-A0A0D8BPF4-F1
#
_cell.length_a   1.000
_cell.length_b   1.000
_cell.length_c   1.000
_cell.angle_alpha   90.00
_cell.angle_beta   90.00
_cell.angle_gamma   90.00
#
_symmetry.space_group_name_H-M   'P 1'
#
loop_
_entity.id
_entity.type
_entity.pdbx_description
1 polymer ?
#
loop_
_entity_poly.entity_id
_entity_poly.type
_entity_poly.pdbx_seq_one_letter_code
_entity_poly.pdbx_strand_id
1 'polypeptide(L)'
;MTLAVAGVLVSGLLAGCHSGTGADGPTRADAAARPAPAVTTPAPSTPAPAAAPAAAAPAAAAPYCGASRYVEEIVVEQWADGRLRISVRPTSAARHAERHEATDAIWTAIGGCVTTLPALGRDVTDSLHAQLACHQDLALIPALGGGRGYATGDTYDLESWRPMMRPNSMSTWISTRCGNTLGTDPTGPPARVFRPDGVAPRHTVAGEHA
;
A
#
# COMPACT_ATOMS: atom_id res chain seq x y z
N MET A 1 51.36 -4.59 -6.97
CA MET A 1 51.36 -5.36 -5.72
C MET A 1 50.20 -6.32 -5.76
N THR A 2 50.50 -7.59 -5.97
CA THR A 2 49.56 -8.71 -5.96
C THR A 2 49.43 -9.18 -4.51
N LEU A 3 48.21 -9.33 -4.00
CA LEU A 3 47.92 -10.28 -2.92
C LEU A 3 46.45 -10.70 -3.02
N ALA A 4 46.28 -12.01 -3.12
CA ALA A 4 45.04 -12.75 -3.25
C ALA A 4 44.80 -13.60 -1.99
N VAL A 5 43.66 -14.32 -1.99
CA VAL A 5 43.29 -15.49 -1.16
C VAL A 5 42.71 -15.11 0.22
N ALA A 6 41.64 -15.68 0.79
CA ALA A 6 40.64 -16.75 0.55
C ALA A 6 39.41 -16.35 1.43
N GLY A 7 38.15 -16.74 1.22
CA GLY A 7 37.61 -18.07 0.95
C GLY A 7 37.26 -18.80 2.26
N VAL A 8 35.99 -18.77 2.70
CA VAL A 8 35.39 -19.81 3.57
C VAL A 8 33.89 -19.95 3.24
N LEU A 9 33.53 -21.12 2.72
CA LEU A 9 32.20 -21.70 2.66
C LEU A 9 31.85 -22.33 4.01
N VAL A 10 30.62 -22.15 4.49
CA VAL A 10 30.02 -23.06 5.49
C VAL A 10 28.60 -23.42 5.05
N SER A 11 28.45 -24.71 4.75
CA SER A 11 27.20 -25.42 4.52
C SER A 11 26.51 -25.76 5.84
N GLY A 12 25.18 -25.84 5.83
CA GLY A 12 24.40 -26.41 6.93
C GLY A 12 23.00 -26.83 6.48
N LEU A 13 22.89 -28.05 5.94
CA LEU A 13 21.63 -28.81 5.88
C LEU A 13 21.47 -29.59 7.18
N LEU A 14 20.28 -29.55 7.79
CA LEU A 14 19.81 -30.59 8.70
C LEU A 14 18.37 -30.98 8.35
N ALA A 15 18.24 -32.21 7.86
CA ALA A 15 17.02 -32.97 7.75
C ALA A 15 16.67 -33.61 9.10
N GLY A 16 15.38 -33.68 9.42
CA GLY A 16 14.85 -34.46 10.54
C GLY A 16 13.62 -35.25 10.10
N CYS A 17 13.82 -36.54 9.83
CA CYS A 17 12.77 -37.54 9.71
C CYS A 17 12.44 -38.09 11.10
N HIS A 18 11.17 -38.39 11.38
CA HIS A 18 10.77 -39.35 12.41
C HIS A 18 9.70 -40.29 11.86
N SER A 19 9.88 -41.57 12.15
CA SER A 19 9.24 -42.74 11.53
C SER A 19 8.37 -43.51 12.52
N GLY A 20 7.43 -44.29 11.97
CA GLY A 20 6.95 -45.57 12.51
C GLY A 20 5.60 -45.51 13.23
N THR A 21 4.67 -46.47 13.16
CA THR A 21 4.51 -47.83 12.56
C THR A 21 3.02 -48.15 12.84
N GLY A 22 2.14 -48.66 11.96
CA GLY A 22 2.19 -49.89 11.16
C GLY A 22 1.76 -51.12 11.97
N ALA A 23 0.50 -51.62 11.81
CA ALA A 23 0.12 -53.05 11.80
C ALA A 23 -1.42 -53.28 11.77
N ASP A 24 -1.90 -53.79 10.62
CA ASP A 24 -2.72 -55.00 10.35
C ASP A 24 -4.04 -55.34 11.11
N GLY A 25 -5.10 -55.61 10.33
CA GLY A 25 -6.36 -56.27 10.74
C GLY A 25 -6.25 -57.81 10.72
N PRO A 26 -7.27 -58.59 10.28
CA PRO A 26 -8.73 -58.56 10.47
C PRO A 26 -9.26 -59.89 11.13
N THR A 27 -10.54 -59.97 11.53
CA THR A 27 -11.54 -61.05 11.23
C THR A 27 -12.71 -61.19 12.23
N ARG A 28 -13.90 -61.34 11.62
CA ARG A 28 -15.18 -62.01 11.99
C ARG A 28 -15.12 -63.07 13.12
N ALA A 29 -16.19 -63.43 13.84
CA ALA A 29 -17.64 -63.19 13.79
C ALA A 29 -18.23 -63.59 15.16
N ASP A 30 -19.41 -63.10 15.53
CA ASP A 30 -20.51 -64.02 15.91
C ASP A 30 -21.86 -63.31 16.02
N ALA A 31 -22.90 -64.08 15.68
CA ALA A 31 -24.26 -63.65 15.48
C ALA A 31 -25.07 -63.64 16.79
N ALA A 32 -25.92 -62.62 16.98
CA ALA A 32 -27.07 -62.71 17.88
C ALA A 32 -28.22 -61.81 17.40
N ALA A 33 -29.34 -62.48 17.09
CA ALA A 33 -30.75 -62.08 17.13
C ALA A 33 -31.14 -60.61 16.81
N ARG A 34 -31.89 -60.45 15.71
CA ARG A 34 -32.71 -59.26 15.41
C ARG A 34 -33.84 -59.10 16.43
N PRO A 35 -33.97 -57.95 17.12
CA PRO A 35 -35.22 -57.57 17.77
C PRO A 35 -36.18 -56.93 16.76
N ALA A 36 -37.48 -57.16 16.95
CA ALA A 36 -38.57 -56.56 16.18
C ALA A 36 -38.57 -55.01 16.29
N PRO A 37 -39.08 -54.27 15.29
CA PRO A 37 -39.12 -52.82 15.36
C PRO A 37 -40.13 -52.37 16.41
N ALA A 38 -39.66 -51.68 17.45
CA ALA A 38 -40.52 -50.90 18.32
C ALA A 38 -40.98 -49.66 17.54
N VAL A 39 -42.29 -49.45 17.46
CA VAL A 39 -42.88 -48.22 16.91
C VAL A 39 -42.60 -47.10 17.92
N THR A 40 -41.60 -46.28 17.64
CA THR A 40 -41.36 -45.03 18.37
C THR A 40 -42.30 -43.96 17.82
N THR A 41 -43.18 -43.45 18.67
CA THR A 41 -43.96 -42.25 18.40
C THR A 41 -42.99 -41.08 18.21
N PRO A 42 -43.11 -40.25 17.16
CA PRO A 42 -42.23 -39.09 17.00
C PRO A 42 -42.47 -38.10 18.14
N ALA A 43 -41.41 -37.68 18.81
CA ALA A 43 -41.47 -36.53 19.71
C ALA A 43 -41.78 -35.26 18.88
N PRO A 44 -42.59 -34.32 19.40
CA PRO A 44 -42.84 -33.06 18.72
C PRO A 44 -41.52 -32.31 18.53
N SER A 45 -41.16 -32.05 17.28
CA SER A 45 -40.00 -31.24 16.93
C SER A 45 -40.28 -29.77 17.24
N THR A 46 -39.61 -29.22 18.24
CA THR A 46 -39.59 -27.78 18.50
C THR A 46 -39.03 -27.06 17.27
N PRO A 47 -39.70 -26.02 16.73
CA PRO A 47 -39.16 -25.26 15.60
C PRO A 47 -37.83 -24.64 16.00
N ALA A 48 -36.79 -24.82 15.16
CA ALA A 48 -35.55 -24.09 15.32
C ALA A 48 -35.86 -22.58 15.20
N PRO A 49 -35.38 -21.73 16.13
CA PRO A 49 -35.58 -20.30 16.02
C PRO A 49 -34.97 -19.81 14.71
N ALA A 50 -35.78 -19.09 13.93
CA ALA A 50 -35.32 -18.46 12.70
C ALA A 50 -34.12 -17.57 13.02
N ALA A 51 -33.01 -17.76 12.29
CA ALA A 51 -31.84 -16.93 12.43
C ALA A 51 -32.24 -15.46 12.20
N ALA A 52 -32.04 -14.63 13.21
CA ALA A 52 -32.26 -13.19 13.08
C ALA A 52 -31.35 -12.66 11.95
N PRO A 53 -31.84 -11.75 11.10
CA PRO A 53 -31.02 -11.14 10.06
C PRO A 53 -29.82 -10.47 10.72
N ALA A 54 -28.62 -10.85 10.29
CA ALA A 54 -27.39 -10.22 10.75
C ALA A 54 -27.47 -8.73 10.41
N ALA A 55 -27.44 -7.89 11.44
CA ALA A 55 -27.35 -6.44 11.26
C ALA A 55 -26.09 -6.15 10.44
N ALA A 56 -26.26 -5.51 9.29
CA ALA A 56 -25.13 -5.04 8.50
C ALA A 56 -24.28 -4.11 9.38
N ALA A 57 -23.01 -4.45 9.57
CA ALA A 57 -22.08 -3.56 10.25
C ALA A 57 -22.10 -2.21 9.52
N PRO A 58 -22.15 -1.08 10.25
CA PRO A 58 -22.07 0.23 9.61
C PRO A 58 -20.80 0.29 8.78
N ALA A 59 -20.94 0.66 7.51
CA ALA A 59 -19.79 0.91 6.65
C ALA A 59 -18.89 1.92 7.35
N ALA A 60 -17.61 1.60 7.53
CA ALA A 60 -16.65 2.54 8.07
C ALA A 60 -16.75 3.83 7.25
N ALA A 61 -16.93 4.97 7.92
CA ALA A 61 -16.96 6.26 7.25
C ALA A 61 -15.66 6.42 6.45
N ALA A 62 -15.78 6.84 5.18
CA ALA A 62 -14.61 7.09 4.36
C ALA A 62 -13.70 8.12 5.06
N PRO A 63 -12.37 7.96 5.01
CA PRO A 63 -11.44 8.91 5.61
C PRO A 63 -11.64 10.29 4.98
N TYR A 64 -11.48 11.36 5.77
CA TYR A 64 -11.49 12.71 5.21
C TYR A 64 -10.16 13.00 4.51
N CYS A 65 -10.21 13.17 3.19
CA CYS A 65 -9.05 13.42 2.33
C CYS A 65 -9.10 14.76 1.62
N GLY A 66 -9.93 15.67 2.16
CA GLY A 66 -10.01 17.05 1.74
C GLY A 66 -8.98 17.95 2.41
N ALA A 67 -9.23 19.25 2.33
CA ALA A 67 -8.28 20.26 2.76
C ALA A 67 -7.96 20.18 4.27
N SER A 68 -6.68 20.25 4.60
CA SER A 68 -6.12 20.36 5.93
C SER A 68 -5.19 21.59 6.01
N ARG A 69 -4.44 21.75 7.10
CA ARG A 69 -3.46 22.84 7.25
C ARG A 69 -2.43 22.83 6.10
N TYR A 70 -2.01 21.65 5.65
CA TYR A 70 -0.89 21.50 4.71
C TYR A 70 -1.25 20.83 3.38
N VAL A 71 -2.44 20.24 3.26
CA VAL A 71 -2.90 19.58 2.04
C VAL A 71 -4.17 20.27 1.57
N GLU A 72 -4.24 20.70 0.31
CA GLU A 72 -5.47 21.17 -0.31
C GLU A 72 -6.30 20.00 -0.82
N GLU A 73 -5.64 19.04 -1.48
CA GLU A 73 -6.26 17.88 -2.09
C GLU A 73 -5.25 16.73 -2.27
N ILE A 74 -5.73 15.49 -2.13
CA ILE A 74 -5.00 14.26 -2.50
C ILE A 74 -5.79 13.57 -3.61
N VAL A 75 -5.15 13.38 -4.76
CA VAL A 75 -5.68 12.59 -5.88
C VAL A 75 -4.79 11.37 -6.10
N VAL A 76 -5.42 10.23 -6.34
CA VAL A 76 -4.73 9.00 -6.69
C VAL A 76 -5.08 8.61 -8.12
N GLU A 77 -4.04 8.39 -8.91
CA GLU A 77 -4.11 7.74 -10.20
C GLU A 77 -3.60 6.31 -10.07
N GLN A 78 -4.36 5.35 -10.57
CA GLN A 78 -4.03 3.94 -10.46
C GLN A 78 -4.07 3.27 -11.83
N TRP A 79 -3.01 2.54 -12.16
CA TRP A 79 -2.88 1.76 -13.38
C TRP A 79 -3.34 0.33 -13.18
N ALA A 80 -3.65 -0.35 -14.29
CA ALA A 80 -4.18 -1.71 -14.29
C ALA A 80 -3.21 -2.75 -13.69
N ASP A 81 -1.90 -2.47 -13.71
CA ASP A 81 -0.85 -3.31 -13.13
C ASP A 81 -0.61 -3.06 -11.63
N GLY A 82 -1.40 -2.18 -11.01
CA GLY A 82 -1.33 -1.88 -9.58
C GLY A 82 -0.40 -0.72 -9.22
N ARG A 83 0.36 -0.17 -10.18
CA ARG A 83 1.12 1.07 -9.94
C ARG A 83 0.18 2.24 -9.67
N LEU A 84 0.66 3.17 -8.86
CA LEU A 84 -0.09 4.37 -8.51
C LEU A 84 0.79 5.62 -8.43
N ARG A 85 0.16 6.76 -8.71
CA ARG A 85 0.67 8.10 -8.42
C ARG A 85 -0.24 8.75 -7.38
N ILE A 86 0.36 9.29 -6.34
CA ILE A 86 -0.31 10.11 -5.32
C ILE A 86 0.07 11.55 -5.60
N SER A 87 -0.88 12.34 -6.09
CA SER A 87 -0.69 13.77 -6.33
C SER A 87 -1.27 14.56 -5.17
N VAL A 88 -0.37 15.18 -4.41
CA VAL A 88 -0.74 16.04 -3.28
C VAL A 88 -0.65 17.47 -3.73
N ARG A 89 -1.73 18.24 -3.64
CA ARG A 89 -1.66 19.69 -3.79
C ARG A 89 -1.36 20.32 -2.43
N PRO A 90 -0.14 20.83 -2.18
CA PRO A 90 0.19 21.47 -0.89
C PRO A 90 -0.51 22.83 -0.76
N THR A 91 -0.87 23.21 0.46
CA THR A 91 -1.31 24.59 0.72
C THR A 91 -0.13 25.57 0.62
N SER A 92 -0.41 26.86 0.46
CA SER A 92 0.63 27.89 0.63
C SER A 92 1.31 27.79 2.00
N ALA A 93 0.56 27.44 3.06
CA ALA A 93 1.12 27.25 4.39
C ALA A 93 2.13 26.10 4.44
N ALA A 94 1.88 24.99 3.74
CA ALA A 94 2.83 23.88 3.66
C ALA A 94 4.14 24.29 3.00
N ARG A 95 4.07 25.03 1.88
CA ARG A 95 5.28 25.47 1.15
C ARG A 95 6.21 26.35 2.00
N HIS A 96 5.64 27.12 2.93
CA HIS A 96 6.36 28.05 3.81
C HIS A 96 6.64 27.50 5.22
N ALA A 97 6.11 26.33 5.57
CA ALA A 97 6.34 25.71 6.87
C ALA A 97 7.76 25.11 6.98
N GLU A 98 8.13 24.77 8.21
CA GLU A 98 9.32 23.96 8.47
C GLU A 98 9.22 22.64 7.70
N ARG A 99 10.34 22.20 7.12
CA ARG A 99 10.39 21.12 6.12
C ARG A 99 9.96 19.78 6.71
N HIS A 100 10.51 19.42 7.87
CA HIS A 100 10.17 18.15 8.52
C HIS A 100 8.74 18.15 9.04
N GLU A 101 8.28 19.23 9.69
CA GLU A 101 6.91 19.38 10.17
C GLU A 101 5.89 19.19 9.04
N ALA A 102 6.08 19.87 7.91
CA ALA A 102 5.18 19.78 6.77
C ALA A 102 5.23 18.38 6.13
N THR A 103 6.42 17.80 5.97
CA THR A 103 6.61 16.44 5.42
C THR A 103 5.86 15.41 6.26
N ASP A 104 6.06 15.39 7.58
CA ASP A 104 5.45 14.41 8.48
C ASP A 104 3.92 14.54 8.49
N ALA A 105 3.42 15.77 8.50
CA ALA A 105 1.98 16.03 8.50
C ALA A 105 1.32 15.66 7.17
N ILE A 106 1.95 15.96 6.03
CA ILE A 106 1.48 15.54 4.71
C ILE A 106 1.52 14.01 4.61
N TRP A 107 2.62 13.38 5.05
CA TRP A 107 2.75 11.93 5.03
C TRP A 107 1.68 11.24 5.88
N THR A 108 1.39 11.78 7.07
CA THR A 108 0.30 11.30 7.94
C THR A 108 -1.05 11.41 7.23
N ALA A 109 -1.32 12.51 6.53
CA ALA A 109 -2.55 12.67 5.75
C ALA A 109 -2.65 11.65 4.61
N ILE A 110 -1.55 11.40 3.89
CA ILE A 110 -1.49 10.37 2.85
C ILE A 110 -1.79 8.99 3.45
N GLY A 111 -1.15 8.63 4.57
CA GLY A 111 -1.33 7.34 5.23
C GLY A 111 -2.77 7.11 5.74
N GLY A 112 -3.47 8.17 6.15
CA GLY A 112 -4.89 8.10 6.52
C GLY A 112 -5.84 7.95 5.33
N CYS A 113 -5.41 8.37 4.13
CA CYS A 113 -6.25 8.44 2.93
C CYS A 113 -6.02 7.30 1.95
N VAL A 114 -4.77 6.98 1.65
CA VAL A 114 -4.39 5.98 0.66
C VAL A 114 -4.25 4.62 1.34
N THR A 115 -5.38 3.96 1.59
CA THR A 115 -5.43 2.70 2.35
C THR A 115 -4.68 1.53 1.70
N THR A 116 -4.34 1.64 0.41
CA THR A 116 -3.53 0.65 -0.32
C THR A 116 -2.03 0.77 -0.05
N LEU A 117 -1.58 1.87 0.56
CA LEU A 117 -0.15 2.18 0.75
C LEU A 117 0.63 1.09 1.50
N PRO A 118 0.11 0.47 2.59
CA PRO A 118 0.79 -0.65 3.24
C PRO A 118 1.00 -1.88 2.34
N ALA A 119 0.11 -2.11 1.36
CA ALA A 119 0.19 -3.25 0.46
C ALA A 119 1.25 -3.09 -0.63
N LEU A 120 1.81 -1.88 -0.82
CA LEU A 120 2.89 -1.62 -1.79
C LEU A 120 4.25 -2.17 -1.32
N GLY A 121 4.35 -2.55 -0.04
CA GLY A 121 5.60 -2.98 0.56
C GLY A 121 6.46 -1.82 1.05
N ARG A 122 7.41 -2.16 1.93
CA ARG A 122 8.25 -1.21 2.65
C ARG A 122 9.11 -0.37 1.71
N ASP A 123 9.77 -0.99 0.73
CA ASP A 123 10.71 -0.28 -0.15
C ASP A 123 10.02 0.77 -1.04
N VAL A 124 8.82 0.46 -1.54
CA VAL A 124 8.02 1.42 -2.31
C VAL A 124 7.55 2.56 -1.40
N THR A 125 7.10 2.21 -0.20
CA THR A 125 6.65 3.20 0.80
C THR A 125 7.77 4.16 1.21
N ASP A 126 8.98 3.64 1.47
CA ASP A 126 10.17 4.43 1.78
C ASP A 126 10.55 5.35 0.60
N SER A 127 10.44 4.86 -0.64
CA SER A 127 10.67 5.67 -1.84
C SER A 127 9.66 6.82 -1.96
N LEU A 128 8.37 6.55 -1.75
CA LEU A 128 7.31 7.58 -1.79
C LEU A 128 7.55 8.66 -0.72
N HIS A 129 7.94 8.25 0.49
CA HIS A 129 8.29 9.20 1.55
C HIS A 129 9.53 10.05 1.18
N ALA A 130 10.55 9.44 0.56
CA ALA A 130 11.73 10.17 0.10
C ALA A 130 11.40 11.17 -1.03
N GLN A 131 10.50 10.80 -1.95
CA GLN A 131 9.98 11.72 -2.98
C GLN A 131 9.26 12.91 -2.33
N LEU A 132 8.41 12.68 -1.32
CA LEU A 132 7.73 13.75 -0.59
C LEU A 132 8.71 14.69 0.12
N ALA A 133 9.73 14.14 0.79
CA ALA A 133 10.76 14.95 1.45
C ALA A 133 11.49 15.86 0.43
N CYS A 134 11.89 15.31 -0.73
CA CYS A 134 12.50 16.10 -1.80
C CYS A 134 11.59 17.24 -2.27
N HIS A 135 10.32 16.94 -2.52
CA HIS A 135 9.31 17.91 -2.94
C HIS A 135 9.15 19.04 -1.93
N GLN A 136 9.08 18.70 -0.65
CA GLN A 136 8.97 19.67 0.42
C GLN A 136 10.25 20.51 0.55
N ASP A 137 11.44 19.91 0.45
CA ASP A 137 12.72 20.62 0.49
C ASP A 137 12.85 21.66 -0.63
N LEU A 138 12.32 21.34 -1.81
CA LEU A 138 12.33 22.19 -2.99
C LEU A 138 11.03 23.01 -3.17
N ALA A 139 10.14 23.04 -2.17
CA ALA A 139 8.79 23.59 -2.26
C ALA A 139 8.67 25.07 -2.67
N LEU A 140 9.74 25.84 -2.47
CA LEU A 140 9.81 27.29 -2.75
C LEU A 140 10.79 27.62 -3.88
N ILE A 141 11.43 26.62 -4.48
CA ILE A 141 12.32 26.86 -5.62
C ILE A 141 11.44 27.32 -6.79
N PRO A 142 11.70 28.50 -7.38
CA PRO A 142 10.94 28.96 -8.53
C PRO A 142 11.10 28.01 -9.73
N ALA A 143 10.09 27.97 -10.59
CA ALA A 143 10.16 27.20 -11.83
C ALA A 143 11.44 27.55 -12.63
N LEU A 144 12.14 26.50 -13.09
CA LEU A 144 13.36 26.67 -13.87
C LEU A 144 13.06 27.37 -15.20
N GLY A 145 13.95 28.27 -15.65
CA GLY A 145 13.77 28.99 -16.92
C GLY A 145 12.92 30.26 -16.84
N GLY A 146 12.63 30.78 -15.64
CA GLY A 146 11.93 32.06 -15.45
C GLY A 146 10.40 31.97 -15.58
N GLY A 147 9.85 30.75 -15.58
CA GLY A 147 8.42 30.51 -15.54
C GLY A 147 7.77 30.96 -14.22
N ARG A 148 6.44 31.09 -14.23
CA ARG A 148 5.66 31.27 -13.00
C ARG A 148 5.50 29.92 -12.30
N GLY A 149 5.47 29.91 -10.98
CA GLY A 149 5.22 28.70 -10.17
C GLY A 149 6.50 28.13 -9.54
N TYR A 150 6.42 26.85 -9.16
CA TYR A 150 7.45 26.16 -8.39
C TYR A 150 8.14 25.10 -9.26
N ALA A 151 9.43 24.85 -9.01
CA ALA A 151 10.19 23.81 -9.71
C ALA A 151 9.62 22.40 -9.44
N THR A 152 8.96 22.20 -8.31
CA THR A 152 8.23 20.98 -7.94
C THR A 152 6.80 20.95 -8.46
N GLY A 153 6.39 21.95 -9.26
CA GLY A 153 5.03 22.06 -9.77
C GLY A 153 3.99 22.47 -8.72
N ASP A 154 2.73 22.46 -9.16
CA ASP A 154 1.57 22.77 -8.33
C ASP A 154 1.21 21.62 -7.37
N THR A 155 1.60 20.38 -7.70
CA THR A 155 1.40 19.17 -6.91
C THR A 155 2.72 18.49 -6.62
N TYR A 156 2.82 17.80 -5.48
CA TYR A 156 3.86 16.84 -5.19
C TYR A 156 3.38 15.48 -5.68
N ASP A 157 4.00 15.00 -6.75
CA ASP A 157 3.65 13.73 -7.36
C ASP A 157 4.55 12.64 -6.80
N LEU A 158 3.95 11.64 -6.15
CA LEU A 158 4.65 10.52 -5.54
C LEU A 158 4.32 9.24 -6.30
N GLU A 159 5.32 8.64 -6.92
CA GLU A 159 5.12 7.63 -7.95
C GLU A 159 5.68 6.28 -7.51
N SER A 160 4.83 5.26 -7.47
CA SER A 160 5.15 3.96 -6.87
C SER A 160 6.17 3.13 -7.67
N TRP A 161 6.52 3.57 -8.89
CA TRP A 161 7.50 2.92 -9.76
C TRP A 161 8.88 3.54 -9.71
N ARG A 162 9.05 4.63 -8.95
CA ARG A 162 10.36 5.24 -8.74
C ARG A 162 11.12 4.44 -7.67
N PRO A 163 12.33 3.94 -7.97
CA PRO A 163 13.15 3.31 -6.94
C PRO A 163 13.62 4.35 -5.92
N MET A 164 14.07 3.89 -4.76
CA MET A 164 14.70 4.76 -3.75
C MET A 164 15.88 5.52 -4.37
N MET A 165 15.87 6.85 -4.25
CA MET A 165 16.98 7.71 -4.66
C MET A 165 18.21 7.39 -3.79
N ARG A 166 19.27 6.85 -4.39
CA ARG A 166 20.50 6.45 -3.69
C ARG A 166 21.72 7.20 -4.23
N PRO A 167 22.51 7.89 -3.36
CA PRO A 167 22.21 8.18 -1.95
C PRO A 167 20.99 9.11 -1.81
N ASN A 168 20.25 8.99 -0.70
CA ASN A 168 19.10 9.86 -0.43
C ASN A 168 19.61 11.22 0.09
N SER A 169 19.98 12.11 -0.84
CA SER A 169 20.67 13.37 -0.54
C SER A 169 20.20 14.49 -1.46
N MET A 170 20.36 15.75 -1.03
CA MET A 170 19.94 16.92 -1.81
C MET A 170 20.54 16.97 -3.22
N SER A 171 21.79 16.53 -3.40
CA SER A 171 22.43 16.46 -4.73
C SER A 171 21.73 15.45 -5.64
N THR A 172 21.44 14.25 -5.12
CA THR A 172 20.71 13.20 -5.85
C THR A 172 19.27 13.60 -6.13
N TRP A 173 18.61 14.25 -5.18
CA TRP A 173 17.26 14.79 -5.34
C TRP A 173 17.16 15.78 -6.49
N ILE A 174 18.08 16.75 -6.58
CA ILE A 174 18.11 17.72 -7.67
C ILE A 174 18.42 17.03 -9.00
N SER A 175 19.44 16.18 -9.05
CA SER A 175 19.86 15.54 -10.31
C SER A 175 18.84 14.57 -10.87
N THR A 176 18.06 13.93 -10.00
CA THR A 176 17.00 12.99 -10.39
C THR A 176 15.61 13.62 -10.47
N ARG A 177 15.51 14.93 -10.21
CA ARG A 177 14.24 15.67 -10.13
C ARG A 177 13.25 14.97 -9.19
N CYS A 178 13.62 14.84 -7.92
CA CYS A 178 12.85 14.10 -6.91
C CYS A 178 12.52 12.64 -7.30
N GLY A 179 13.35 12.01 -8.12
CA GLY A 179 13.19 10.62 -8.54
C GLY A 179 12.52 10.45 -9.90
N ASN A 180 11.99 11.51 -10.51
CA ASN A 180 11.25 11.44 -11.78
C ASN A 180 12.07 10.96 -12.98
N THR A 181 13.39 11.08 -12.91
CA THR A 181 14.27 10.53 -13.95
C THR A 181 14.65 9.07 -13.69
N LEU A 182 14.07 8.41 -12.67
CA LEU A 182 14.37 7.03 -12.28
C LEU A 182 13.18 6.11 -12.57
N GLY A 183 13.43 4.81 -12.72
CA GLY A 183 12.38 3.84 -13.02
C GLY A 183 11.76 4.04 -14.41
N THR A 184 10.60 3.42 -14.63
CA THR A 184 9.91 3.45 -15.93
C THR A 184 8.44 3.77 -15.71
N ASP A 185 7.96 4.77 -16.44
CA ASP A 185 6.57 5.20 -16.38
C ASP A 185 5.62 4.09 -16.82
N PRO A 186 4.39 4.05 -16.27
CA PRO A 186 3.39 3.14 -16.75
C PRO A 186 2.93 3.46 -18.17
N THR A 187 2.71 2.40 -18.95
CA THR A 187 2.20 2.54 -20.31
C THR A 187 0.72 2.90 -20.27
N GLY A 188 0.33 3.92 -21.04
CA GLY A 188 -1.06 4.31 -21.21
C GLY A 188 -1.62 5.11 -20.03
N PRO A 189 -2.90 5.54 -20.13
CA PRO A 189 -3.53 6.33 -19.09
C PRO A 189 -3.81 5.51 -17.83
N PRO A 190 -3.99 6.16 -16.67
CA PRO A 190 -4.46 5.47 -15.48
C PRO A 190 -5.84 4.85 -15.71
N ALA A 191 -6.07 3.67 -15.15
CA ALA A 191 -7.37 3.00 -15.18
C ALA A 191 -8.39 3.72 -14.29
N ARG A 192 -7.93 4.41 -13.24
CA ARG A 192 -8.76 5.16 -12.30
C ARG A 192 -8.06 6.43 -11.85
N VAL A 193 -8.84 7.51 -11.73
CA VAL A 193 -8.42 8.79 -11.12
C VAL A 193 -9.48 9.15 -10.09
N PHE A 194 -9.09 9.28 -8.82
CA PHE A 194 -10.06 9.47 -7.74
C PHE A 194 -9.46 10.19 -6.53
N ARG A 195 -10.31 10.84 -5.73
CA ARG A 195 -9.94 11.19 -4.35
C ARG A 195 -10.28 10.02 -3.43
N PRO A 196 -9.43 9.68 -2.45
CA PRO A 196 -9.69 8.54 -1.57
C PRO A 196 -10.94 8.67 -0.66
N ASP A 197 -11.47 9.88 -0.48
CA ASP A 197 -12.71 10.14 0.27
C ASP A 197 -13.99 10.00 -0.57
N GLY A 198 -13.88 9.60 -1.85
CA GLY A 198 -15.02 9.39 -2.74
C GLY A 198 -15.64 10.67 -3.33
N VAL A 199 -15.06 11.84 -3.05
CA VAL A 199 -15.46 13.11 -3.67
C VAL A 199 -14.78 13.23 -5.05
N ALA A 200 -15.40 13.98 -5.97
CA ALA A 200 -14.78 14.26 -7.27
C ALA A 200 -13.50 15.11 -7.09
N PRO A 201 -12.38 14.77 -7.78
CA PRO A 201 -11.20 15.63 -7.83
C PRO A 201 -11.54 17.05 -8.28
N ARG A 202 -11.02 18.06 -7.57
CA ARG A 202 -11.22 19.48 -7.90
C ARG A 202 -10.16 19.99 -8.86
N HIS A 203 -8.96 19.43 -8.78
CA HIS A 203 -7.84 19.79 -9.63
C HIS A 203 -7.52 18.66 -10.62
N THR A 204 -7.24 19.05 -11.87
CA THR A 204 -6.64 18.15 -12.84
C THR A 204 -5.21 17.86 -12.44
N VAL A 205 -4.83 16.58 -12.38
CA VAL A 205 -3.44 16.20 -12.21
C VAL A 205 -2.71 16.47 -13.51
N ALA A 206 -1.94 17.56 -13.55
CA ALA A 206 -1.14 17.90 -14.74
C ALA A 206 0.14 17.06 -14.82
N GLY A 207 0.58 16.47 -13.71
CA GLY A 207 1.93 15.94 -13.58
C GLY A 207 2.94 17.08 -13.47
N GLU A 208 3.97 16.93 -12.65
CA GLU A 208 5.13 17.83 -12.69
C GLU A 208 5.97 17.73 -13.98
N HIS A 209 5.52 16.88 -14.91
CA HIS A 209 6.08 16.65 -16.25
C HIS A 209 5.45 17.47 -17.38
N ALA A 210 4.42 18.30 -17.10
CA ALA A 210 3.71 19.08 -18.11
C ALA A 210 4.37 20.44 -18.43
#